data_AF-A0A523QW38-F1
#
_entry.id   AF-A0A523QW38-F1
#
_cell.length_a   1.000
_cell.length_b   1.000
_cell.length_c   1.000
_cell.angle_alpha   90.00
_cell.angle_beta   90.00
_cell.angle_gamma   90.00
#
_symmetry.space_group_name_H-M   'P 1'
#
loop_
_entity.id
_entity.type
_entity.pdbx_description
1 polymer ?
#
loop_
_entity_poly.entity_id
_entity_poly.type
_entity_poly.pdbx_seq_one_letter_code
_entity_poly.pdbx_strand_id
1 'polypeptide(L)'
;MKKRIKDFWYTYRKFILIWLVIVLFTIISIILGFDKKIIALVVILTGFLTQAFGGLLGIVGTIPAIGPLIVKIVTLPFFLLLNALAYFFTFFALRMGFKRDIVRAKIISAAFLVGIVIGFILGRIF
;
A
#
# COMPACT_ATOMS: atom_id res chain seq x y z
N MET A 1 22.98 5.72 -18.96
CA MET A 1 23.01 5.32 -17.53
C MET A 1 22.83 6.49 -16.53
N LYS A 2 23.48 7.65 -16.71
CA LYS A 2 23.43 8.79 -15.77
C LYS A 2 22.04 9.44 -15.55
N LYS A 3 21.17 9.47 -16.58
CA LYS A 3 19.77 9.98 -16.45
C LYS A 3 18.94 9.12 -15.48
N ARG A 4 19.00 7.79 -15.64
CA ARG A 4 18.27 6.80 -14.82
C ARG A 4 18.51 6.93 -13.30
N ILE A 5 19.73 7.29 -12.89
CA ILE A 5 20.12 7.43 -11.47
C ILE A 5 19.59 8.76 -10.89
N LYS A 6 19.64 9.84 -11.67
CA LYS A 6 19.09 11.14 -11.26
C LYS A 6 17.56 11.07 -11.09
N ASP A 7 16.90 10.39 -12.03
CA ASP A 7 15.45 10.20 -12.00
C ASP A 7 15.03 9.36 -10.79
N PHE A 8 15.76 8.28 -10.50
CA PHE A 8 15.54 7.46 -9.31
C PHE A 8 15.63 8.29 -8.02
N TRP A 9 16.68 9.11 -7.88
CA TRP A 9 16.88 9.92 -6.68
C TRP A 9 15.76 10.96 -6.51
N TYR A 10 15.34 11.61 -7.59
CA TYR A 10 14.24 12.57 -7.55
C TYR A 10 12.91 11.94 -7.13
N THR A 11 12.62 10.74 -7.63
CA THR A 11 11.40 9.99 -7.33
C THR A 11 11.39 9.46 -5.89
N TYR A 12 12.49 8.89 -5.40
CA TYR A 12 12.51 8.18 -4.11
C TYR A 12 13.07 8.96 -2.93
N ARG A 13 13.63 10.17 -3.11
CA ARG A 13 14.20 10.98 -2.01
C ARG A 13 13.27 11.14 -0.80
N LYS A 14 11.97 11.34 -1.04
CA LYS A 14 10.98 11.53 0.04
C LYS A 14 10.84 10.26 0.89
N PHE A 15 10.77 9.11 0.24
CA PHE A 15 10.69 7.82 0.93
C PHE A 15 11.99 7.50 1.67
N ILE A 16 13.15 7.78 1.06
CA ILE A 16 14.45 7.60 1.71
C ILE A 16 14.53 8.45 2.99
N LEU A 17 14.09 9.71 2.94
CA LEU A 17 14.04 10.59 4.12
C LEU A 17 13.09 10.07 5.21
N ILE A 18 11.89 9.60 4.83
CA ILE A 18 10.93 9.01 5.79
C ILE A 18 11.55 7.80 6.49
N TRP A 19 12.22 6.91 5.75
CA TRP A 19 12.90 5.75 6.34
C TRP A 19 14.06 6.13 7.24
N LEU A 20 14.83 7.16 6.88
CA LEU A 20 15.90 7.68 7.72
C LEU A 20 15.34 8.15 9.07
N VAL A 21 14.21 8.89 9.07
CA VAL A 21 13.54 9.34 10.30
C VAL A 21 13.01 8.16 11.11
N ILE A 22 12.37 7.17 10.48
CA ILE A 22 11.86 5.97 11.17
C ILE A 22 12.99 5.18 11.82
N VAL A 23 14.11 4.98 11.11
CA VAL A 23 15.28 4.26 11.63
C VAL A 23 15.92 5.03 12.79
N LEU A 24 16.09 6.34 12.66
CA LEU A 24 16.64 7.19 13.71
C LEU A 24 15.75 7.15 14.97
N PHE A 25 14.43 7.28 14.80
CA PHE A 25 13.47 7.16 15.88
C PHE A 25 13.54 5.78 16.56
N THR A 26 13.66 4.71 15.78
CA THR A 26 13.76 3.34 16.31
C THR A 26 15.03 3.15 17.12
N ILE A 27 16.18 3.62 16.63
CA ILE A 27 17.47 3.54 17.35
C ILE A 27 17.40 4.30 18.66
N ILE A 28 16.94 5.55 18.63
CA ILE A 28 16.80 6.38 19.84
C ILE A 28 15.87 5.71 20.85
N SER A 29 14.74 5.18 20.38
CA SER A 29 13.75 4.53 21.26
C SER A 29 14.32 3.27 21.93
N ILE A 30 15.14 2.49 21.22
CA ILE A 30 15.80 1.31 21.80
C ILE A 30 16.84 1.71 22.84
N ILE A 31 17.64 2.75 22.56
CA ILE A 31 18.67 3.25 23.50
C ILE A 31 18.03 3.80 24.78
N LEU A 32 16.88 4.47 24.67
CA LEU A 32 16.11 4.98 25.81
C LEU A 32 15.39 3.88 26.60
N GLY A 33 15.46 2.62 26.17
CA GLY A 33 14.90 1.48 26.89
C GLY A 33 13.38 1.32 26.76
N PHE A 34 12.75 1.91 25.73
CA PHE A 34 11.32 1.70 25.49
C PHE A 34 11.02 0.22 25.14
N ASP A 35 9.81 -0.24 25.50
CA ASP A 35 9.37 -1.60 25.15
C ASP A 35 9.33 -1.76 23.62
N LYS A 36 10.06 -2.77 23.14
CA LYS A 36 10.17 -3.14 21.73
C LYS A 36 8.79 -3.34 21.06
N LYS A 37 7.78 -3.83 21.80
CA LYS A 37 6.42 -4.00 21.29
C LYS A 37 5.77 -2.66 20.96
N ILE A 38 5.94 -1.67 21.83
CA ILE A 38 5.41 -0.31 21.64
C ILE A 38 6.13 0.36 20.46
N ILE A 39 7.46 0.23 20.40
CA ILE A 39 8.25 0.76 19.27
C ILE A 39 7.76 0.15 17.95
N ALA A 40 7.60 -1.17 17.89
CA ALA A 40 7.13 -1.85 16.69
C ALA A 40 5.74 -1.38 16.27
N LEU A 41 4.81 -1.21 17.22
CA LEU A 41 3.46 -0.72 16.94
C LEU A 41 3.49 0.70 16.37
N VAL A 42 4.28 1.60 16.96
CA VAL A 42 4.45 2.98 16.47
C VAL A 42 5.07 2.99 15.07
N VAL A 43 6.08 2.16 14.82
CA VAL A 43 6.73 2.05 13.50
C VAL A 43 5.76 1.51 12.44
N ILE A 44 4.96 0.50 12.78
CA ILE A 44 3.95 -0.05 11.86
C ILE A 44 2.88 1.01 11.53
N LEU A 45 2.36 1.69 12.54
CA LEU A 45 1.35 2.74 12.36
C LEU A 45 1.88 3.90 11.52
N THR A 46 3.05 4.43 11.87
CA THR A 46 3.68 5.52 11.13
C THR A 46 4.04 5.10 9.70
N GLY A 47 4.57 3.89 9.52
CA GLY A 47 4.88 3.34 8.20
C GLY A 47 3.64 3.12 7.32
N PHE A 48 2.49 2.77 7.91
CA PHE A 48 1.23 2.64 7.18
C PHE A 48 0.65 4.01 6.80
N LEU A 49 0.57 4.95 7.75
CA LEU A 49 0.01 6.29 7.52
C LEU A 49 0.82 7.09 6.50
N THR A 50 2.15 6.96 6.53
CA THR A 50 3.06 7.67 5.60
C THR A 50 3.29 6.91 4.28
N GLN A 51 2.70 5.73 4.12
CA GLN A 51 2.94 4.81 2.99
C GLN A 51 4.42 4.43 2.82
N ALA A 52 5.21 4.48 3.89
CA ALA A 52 6.65 4.18 3.87
C ALA A 52 6.95 2.77 3.34
N PHE A 53 6.11 1.78 3.69
CA PHE A 53 6.24 0.41 3.19
C PHE A 53 6.06 0.32 1.67
N GLY A 54 5.10 1.07 1.11
CA GLY A 54 4.91 1.17 -0.34
C GLY A 54 6.14 1.80 -1.02
N GLY A 55 6.74 2.81 -0.38
CA GLY A 55 8.00 3.40 -0.81
C GLY A 55 9.16 2.39 -0.88
N LEU A 56 9.33 1.55 0.15
CA LEU A 56 10.34 0.47 0.11
C LEU A 56 10.07 -0.53 -1.00
N LEU A 57 8.83 -0.99 -1.14
CA LEU A 57 8.46 -1.93 -2.18
C LEU A 57 8.69 -1.34 -3.57
N GLY A 58 8.43 -0.04 -3.75
CA GLY A 58 8.76 0.69 -4.98
C GLY A 58 10.25 0.70 -5.26
N ILE A 59 11.07 1.01 -4.25
CA ILE A 59 12.54 0.98 -4.35
C ILE A 59 13.02 -0.44 -4.71
N VAL A 60 12.58 -1.47 -3.99
CA VAL A 60 12.92 -2.88 -4.24
C VAL A 60 12.48 -3.30 -5.64
N GLY A 61 11.30 -2.86 -6.09
CA GLY A 61 10.75 -3.15 -7.42
C GLY A 61 11.58 -2.58 -8.57
N THR A 62 12.47 -1.61 -8.32
CA THR A 62 13.39 -1.10 -9.35
C THR A 62 14.51 -2.07 -9.70
N ILE A 63 14.79 -3.04 -8.83
CA ILE A 63 15.79 -4.08 -9.08
C ILE A 63 15.27 -4.99 -10.20
N PRO A 64 15.96 -5.06 -11.36
CA PRO A 64 15.48 -5.85 -12.48
C PRO A 64 15.38 -7.34 -12.13
N ALA A 65 14.36 -8.00 -12.68
CA ALA A 65 13.98 -9.40 -12.46
C ALA A 65 13.60 -9.76 -11.00
N ILE A 66 14.51 -9.56 -10.04
CA ILE A 66 14.34 -9.98 -8.64
C ILE A 66 13.37 -9.07 -7.88
N GLY A 67 13.44 -7.75 -8.12
CA GLY A 67 12.62 -6.76 -7.43
C GLY A 67 11.12 -7.05 -7.54
N PRO A 68 10.56 -7.20 -8.75
CA PRO A 68 9.16 -7.54 -8.95
C PRO A 68 8.74 -8.86 -8.30
N LEU A 69 9.62 -9.87 -8.25
CA LEU A 69 9.34 -11.14 -7.59
C LEU A 69 9.18 -10.96 -6.07
N ILE A 70 10.13 -10.25 -5.43
CA ILE A 70 10.07 -9.96 -4.00
C ILE A 70 8.81 -9.16 -3.68
N VAL A 71 8.52 -8.11 -4.44
CA VAL A 71 7.34 -7.28 -4.22
C VAL A 71 6.07 -8.12 -4.30
N LYS A 72 5.94 -9.01 -5.29
CA LYS A 72 4.78 -9.91 -5.39
C LYS A 72 4.68 -10.85 -4.17
N ILE A 73 5.77 -11.50 -3.78
CA ILE A 73 5.77 -12.44 -2.65
C ILE A 73 5.35 -11.75 -1.36
N VAL A 74 5.83 -10.53 -1.13
CA VAL A 74 5.47 -9.76 0.06
C VAL A 74 4.04 -9.24 -0.01
N THR A 75 3.61 -8.71 -1.15
CA THR A 75 2.31 -8.05 -1.27
C THR A 75 1.13 -9.01 -1.38
N LEU A 76 1.31 -10.18 -2.02
CA LEU A 76 0.23 -11.14 -2.25
C LEU A 76 -0.46 -11.60 -0.96
N PRO A 77 0.25 -12.03 0.11
CA PRO A 77 -0.38 -12.37 1.38
C PRO A 77 -1.20 -11.22 1.97
N PHE A 78 -0.71 -9.98 1.91
CA PHE A 78 -1.45 -8.82 2.39
C PHE A 78 -2.73 -8.58 1.58
N PHE A 79 -2.67 -8.69 0.25
CA PHE A 79 -3.87 -8.57 -0.58
C PHE A 79 -4.90 -9.66 -0.26
N LEU A 80 -4.47 -10.90 -0.04
CA LEU A 80 -5.35 -11.99 0.36
C LEU A 80 -6.01 -11.73 1.72
N LEU A 81 -5.24 -11.25 2.71
CA LEU A 81 -5.78 -10.92 4.03
C LEU A 81 -6.80 -9.78 3.97
N LEU A 82 -6.49 -8.70 3.25
CA LEU A 82 -7.42 -7.58 3.07
C LEU A 82 -8.69 -8.01 2.34
N ASN A 83 -8.56 -8.86 1.32
CA ASN A 83 -9.70 -9.36 0.56
C ASN A 83 -10.57 -10.31 1.40
N ALA A 84 -9.94 -11.19 2.19
CA ALA A 84 -10.64 -12.04 3.15
C ALA A 84 -11.40 -11.20 4.19
N LEU A 85 -10.79 -10.13 4.73
CA LEU A 85 -11.46 -9.19 5.64
C LEU A 85 -12.66 -8.51 4.96
N ALA A 86 -12.52 -8.04 3.73
CA ALA A 86 -13.61 -7.42 2.99
C ALA A 86 -14.80 -8.38 2.80
N TYR A 87 -14.53 -9.65 2.45
CA TYR A 87 -15.57 -10.67 2.36
C TYR A 87 -16.16 -11.01 3.72
N PHE A 88 -15.35 -11.04 4.78
CA PHE A 88 -15.81 -11.26 6.14
C PHE A 88 -16.82 -10.17 6.55
N PHE A 89 -16.48 -8.88 6.38
CA PHE A 89 -17.42 -7.79 6.65
C PHE A 89 -18.66 -7.85 5.76
N THR A 90 -18.50 -8.20 4.48
CA THR A 90 -19.64 -8.39 3.57
C THR A 90 -20.57 -9.49 4.08
N PHE A 91 -20.02 -10.60 4.56
CA PHE A 91 -20.79 -11.71 5.11
C PHE A 91 -21.57 -11.31 6.37
N PHE A 92 -20.95 -10.57 7.29
CA PHE A 92 -21.64 -10.03 8.47
C PHE A 92 -22.76 -9.07 8.07
N ALA A 93 -22.50 -8.15 7.14
CA ALA A 93 -23.52 -7.21 6.66
C ALA A 93 -24.71 -7.94 5.99
N LEU A 94 -24.46 -9.04 5.26
CA LEU A 94 -25.53 -9.88 4.71
C LEU A 94 -26.36 -10.54 5.82
N ARG A 95 -25.74 -11.01 6.90
CA ARG A 95 -26.45 -11.57 8.06
C ARG A 95 -27.27 -10.51 8.80
N MET A 96 -26.82 -9.26 8.82
CA MET A 96 -27.54 -8.13 9.41
C MET A 96 -28.69 -7.60 8.53
N GLY A 97 -28.92 -8.18 7.35
CA GLY A 97 -30.05 -7.81 6.48
C GLY A 97 -29.75 -6.76 5.41
N PHE A 98 -28.52 -6.24 5.31
CA PHE A 98 -28.11 -5.20 4.34
C PHE A 98 -27.93 -5.71 2.90
N LYS A 99 -28.69 -6.75 2.48
CA LYS A 99 -28.52 -7.40 1.17
C LYS A 99 -28.69 -6.43 0.01
N ARG A 100 -29.75 -5.59 0.04
CA ARG A 100 -30.04 -4.63 -1.05
C ARG A 100 -28.98 -3.52 -1.12
N ASP A 101 -28.49 -3.08 0.03
CA ASP A 101 -27.48 -2.01 0.11
C ASP A 101 -26.12 -2.47 -0.41
N ILE A 102 -25.71 -3.69 -0.07
CA ILE A 102 -24.47 -4.30 -0.59
C ILE A 102 -24.55 -4.46 -2.12
N VAL A 103 -25.67 -4.95 -2.64
CA VAL A 103 -25.85 -5.12 -4.09
C VAL A 103 -25.83 -3.76 -4.79
N ARG A 104 -26.55 -2.77 -4.27
CA ARG A 104 -26.54 -1.39 -4.80
C ARG A 104 -25.13 -0.80 -4.80
N ALA A 105 -24.40 -0.93 -3.68
CA ALA A 105 -23.02 -0.47 -3.57
C ALA A 105 -22.12 -1.12 -4.63
N LYS A 106 -22.21 -2.45 -4.81
CA LYS A 106 -21.43 -3.17 -5.84
C LYS A 106 -21.78 -2.73 -7.26
N ILE A 107 -23.06 -2.52 -7.56
CA ILE A 107 -23.50 -2.03 -8.89
C ILE A 107 -22.92 -0.63 -9.14
N ILE A 108 -23.01 0.26 -8.17
CA ILE A 108 -22.47 1.63 -8.29
C ILE A 108 -20.94 1.60 -8.48
N SER A 109 -20.23 0.83 -7.65
CA SER A 109 -18.76 0.70 -7.78
C SER A 109 -18.35 0.09 -9.12
N ALA A 110 -19.06 -0.93 -9.61
CA ALA A 110 -18.80 -1.55 -10.90
C ALA A 110 -19.04 -0.57 -12.05
N ALA A 111 -20.18 0.14 -12.05
CA ALA A 111 -20.50 1.15 -13.05
C ALA A 111 -19.46 2.29 -13.06
N PHE A 112 -19.03 2.74 -11.89
CA PHE A 112 -17.99 3.76 -11.75
C PHE A 112 -16.65 3.30 -12.33
N LEU A 113 -16.21 2.07 -12.00
CA LEU A 113 -14.97 1.51 -12.54
C LEU A 113 -15.03 1.37 -14.06
N VAL A 114 -16.14 0.85 -14.60
CA VAL A 114 -16.35 0.77 -16.06
C VAL A 114 -16.32 2.15 -16.69
N GLY A 115 -16.97 3.15 -16.09
CA GLY A 115 -16.94 4.53 -16.55
C GLY A 115 -15.53 5.12 -16.60
N ILE A 116 -14.72 4.92 -15.55
CA ILE A 116 -13.30 5.34 -15.55
C ILE A 116 -12.52 4.66 -16.67
N VAL A 117 -12.70 3.36 -16.85
CA VAL A 117 -11.99 2.59 -17.89
C VAL A 117 -12.36 3.12 -19.28
N ILE A 118 -13.65 3.30 -19.56
CA ILE A 118 -14.12 3.86 -20.83
C ILE A 118 -13.59 5.27 -21.05
N GLY A 119 -13.70 6.14 -20.05
CA GLY A 119 -13.21 7.52 -20.12
C GLY A 119 -11.70 7.59 -20.36
N PHE A 120 -10.92 6.73 -19.71
CA PHE A 120 -9.48 6.63 -19.93
C PHE A 120 -9.12 6.17 -21.35
N ILE A 121 -9.86 5.20 -21.88
CA ILE A 121 -9.66 4.72 -23.26
C ILE A 121 -9.99 5.85 -24.25
N LEU A 122 -11.15 6.49 -24.10
CA LEU A 122 -11.59 7.55 -25.00
C LEU A 122 -10.65 8.76 -24.95
N GLY A 123 -10.27 9.24 -23.76
CA GLY A 123 -9.35 10.38 -23.60
C GLY A 123 -7.89 10.10 -23.99
N ARG A 124 -7.55 8.86 -24.38
CA ARG A 124 -6.26 8.53 -24.99
C ARG A 124 -6.36 8.44 -26.52
N ILE A 125 -7.54 8.13 -27.05
CA ILE A 125 -7.78 7.99 -28.50
C ILE A 125 -8.11 9.35 -29.13
N PHE A 126 -8.85 10.19 -28.41
CA PHE A 126 -9.19 11.57 -28.78
C PHE A 126 -8.29 12.55 -28.02
#